data_AF-A0A7X6DBT2-F1
#
_entry.id   AF-A0A7X6DBT2-F1
#
_cell.length_a   1.000
_cell.length_b   1.000
_cell.length_c   1.000
_cell.angle_alpha   90.00
_cell.angle_beta   90.00
_cell.angle_gamma   90.00
#
_symmetry.space_group_name_H-M   'P 1'
#
loop_
_entity.id
_entity.type
_entity.pdbx_description
1 polymer ?
#
loop_
_entity_poly.entity_id
_entity_poly.type
_entity_poly.pdbx_seq_one_letter_code
_entity_poly.pdbx_strand_id
1 'polypeptide(L)' 'MDRLLAESLERLIRQSAEVFGPEHPSTLMLRQQLEAANAAQDKPPRVFWMKQAPPPPPDEKG' A
#
# COMPACT_ATOMS: atom_id res chain seq x y z
N MET A 1 9.09 -1.99 -4.99
CA MET A 1 8.63 -1.08 -6.06
C MET A 1 8.06 0.24 -5.53
N ASP A 2 7.97 0.43 -4.22
CA ASP A 2 7.20 1.55 -3.63
C ASP A 2 7.92 2.91 -3.58
N ARG A 3 9.25 2.94 -3.56
CA ARG A 3 10.01 4.19 -3.36
C ARG A 3 9.80 5.22 -4.47
N LEU A 4 9.74 4.76 -5.72
CA LEU A 4 9.51 5.60 -6.90
C LEU A 4 8.11 6.23 -6.91
N LEU A 5 7.12 5.55 -6.31
CA LEU A 5 5.75 6.05 -6.19
C LEU A 5 5.70 7.20 -5.17
N ALA A 6 6.35 7.03 -4.01
CA ALA A 6 6.45 8.08 -3.00
C ALA A 6 7.12 9.35 -3.55
N GLU A 7 8.27 9.20 -4.22
CA GLU A 7 9.00 10.34 -4.80
C GLU A 7 8.18 11.08 -5.89
N SER A 8 7.39 10.34 -6.67
CA SER A 8 6.53 10.92 -7.70
C SER A 8 5.35 11.68 -7.08
N LEU A 9 4.77 11.14 -6.01
CA LEU A 9 3.69 11.80 -5.26
C LEU A 9 4.16 13.07 -4.58
N GLU A 10 5.36 13.09 -4.00
CA GLU A 10 5.95 14.31 -3.41
C GLU A 10 6.11 15.43 -4.44
N ARG A 11 6.59 15.11 -5.65
CA ARG A 11 6.68 16.09 -6.74
C ARG A 11 5.31 16.61 -7.16
N LEU A 12 4.33 15.72 -7.31
CA LEU A 12 2.97 16.10 -7.69
C LEU A 12 2.30 16.97 -6.62
N ILE A 13 2.48 16.66 -5.33
CA ILE A 13 1.96 17.47 -4.22
C ILE A 13 2.54 18.89 -4.30
N ARG A 14 3.85 19.02 -4.52
CA ARG A 14 4.50 20.33 -4.66
C ARG A 14 3.94 21.12 -5.85
N GLN A 15 3.86 20.50 -7.02
CA GLN A 15 3.30 21.16 -8.21
C GLN A 15 1.83 21.54 -8.01
N SER A 16 1.03 20.67 -7.38
CA SER A 16 -0.38 20.92 -7.10
C SER A 16 -0.56 22.05 -6.08
N ALA A 17 0.30 22.12 -5.06
CA ALA A 17 0.31 23.20 -4.09
C ALA A 17 0.71 24.55 -4.72
N GLU A 18 1.67 24.56 -5.67
CA GLU A 18 2.07 25.77 -6.40
C GLU A 18 0.98 26.29 -7.33
N VAL A 19 0.19 25.40 -7.95
CA VAL A 19 -0.85 25.78 -8.93
C VAL A 19 -2.20 26.08 -8.27
N PHE A 20 -2.64 25.22 -7.35
CA PHE A 20 -4.00 25.26 -6.79
C PHE A 20 -4.03 25.64 -5.30
N GLY A 21 -2.88 25.59 -4.63
CA GLY A 21 -2.77 25.81 -3.19
C GLY A 21 -2.73 24.53 -2.36
N PRO A 22 -2.23 24.62 -1.11
CA PRO A 22 -1.99 23.47 -0.24
C PRO A 22 -3.28 22.78 0.27
N GLU A 23 -4.39 23.51 0.31
CA GLU A 23 -5.69 23.03 0.80
C GLU A 23 -6.63 22.59 -0.33
N HIS A 24 -6.20 22.68 -1.59
CA HIS A 24 -7.01 22.26 -2.72
C HIS A 24 -7.30 20.74 -2.64
N PRO A 25 -8.52 20.28 -2.96
CA PRO A 25 -8.89 18.86 -2.86
C PRO A 25 -7.95 17.93 -3.63
N SER A 26 -7.41 18.36 -4.78
CA SER A 26 -6.40 17.58 -5.54
C SER A 26 -5.10 17.41 -4.75
N THR A 27 -4.61 18.47 -4.11
CA THR A 27 -3.39 18.44 -3.28
C THR A 27 -3.61 17.54 -2.06
N LEU A 28 -4.77 17.63 -1.41
CA LEU A 28 -5.13 16.79 -0.26
C LEU A 28 -5.24 15.30 -0.64
N MET A 29 -5.83 14.99 -1.78
CA MET A 29 -5.91 13.61 -2.29
C MET A 29 -4.52 13.02 -2.53
N LEU A 30 -3.60 13.80 -3.12
CA LEU A 30 -2.22 13.36 -3.33
C LEU A 30 -1.46 13.11 -2.01
N ARG A 31 -1.70 13.93 -0.98
CA ARG A 31 -1.12 13.73 0.37
C ARG A 31 -1.58 12.42 1.01
N GLN A 32 -2.87 12.11 0.93
CA GLN A 32 -3.39 10.84 1.42
C GLN A 32 -2.80 9.64 0.66
N GLN A 33 -2.59 9.77 -0.66
CA GLN A 33 -1.92 8.74 -1.45
C GLN A 33 -0.46 8.53 -1.03
N LEU A 34 0.26 9.59 -0.68
CA LEU A 34 1.63 9.52 -0.17
C LEU A 34 1.68 8.79 1.19
N GLU A 35 0.76 9.10 2.10
CA GLU A 35 0.63 8.36 3.37
C GLU A 35 0.34 6.87 3.15
N ALA A 36 -0.56 6.54 2.21
CA ALA A 36 -0.87 5.15 1.87
C ALA A 36 0.34 4.39 1.30
N ALA A 37 1.12 5.01 0.41
CA ALA A 37 2.35 4.44 -0.13
C ALA A 37 3.39 4.20 0.98
N ASN A 38 3.59 5.18 1.87
CA ASN A 38 4.49 5.01 3.01
C ASN A 38 4.03 3.90 3.98
N ALA A 39 2.72 3.80 4.23
CA ALA A 39 2.16 2.73 5.06
C ALA A 39 2.24 1.34 4.39
N ALA A 40 2.25 1.28 3.06
CA ALA A 40 2.46 0.04 2.31
C ALA A 40 3.92 -0.43 2.35
N GLN A 41 4.88 0.51 2.43
CA GLN A 41 6.30 0.19 2.62
C GLN A 41 6.61 -0.47 3.96
N ASP A 42 5.88 -0.06 5.01
CA ASP A 42 6.08 -0.58 6.38
C ASP A 42 5.44 -1.96 6.60
N LYS A 43 4.41 -2.31 5.81
CA LYS A 43 3.67 -3.55 6.02
C LYS A 43 4.27 -4.71 5.21
N PRO A 44 4.67 -5.82 5.86
CA PRO A 44 4.95 -7.05 5.13
C PRO A 44 3.67 -7.49 4.39
N PRO A 45 3.80 -8.14 3.22
CA PRO A 45 2.65 -8.60 2.46
C PRO A 45 1.78 -9.47 3.37
N ARG A 46 0.48 -9.16 3.40
CA ARG A 46 -0.51 -9.88 4.20
C ARG A 46 -0.65 -11.29 3.63
N VAL A 47 0.17 -12.22 4.11
CA VAL A 47 0.12 -13.64 3.72
C VAL A 47 -1.14 -14.25 4.34
N PHE A 48 -2.21 -14.33 3.55
CA PHE A 48 -3.52 -14.82 3.98
C PHE A 48 -3.61 -16.36 4.06
N TRP A 49 -2.57 -17.10 3.66
CA TRP A 49 -2.60 -18.57 3.48
C TRP A 49 -1.61 -19.36 4.35
N MET A 50 -1.54 -19.04 5.63
CA MET A 50 -1.03 -19.96 6.67
C MET A 50 -2.16 -20.34 7.63
N LYS A 51 -3.22 -20.95 7.10
CA LYS A 51 -3.94 -21.98 7.86
C LYS A 51 -3.39 -23.30 7.32
N GLN A 52 -2.65 -24.00 8.17
CA GLN A 52 -2.20 -25.37 7.90
C GLN A 52 -3.37 -26.16 7.32
N ALA A 53 -3.17 -26.81 6.17
CA ALA A 53 -4.11 -27.83 5.72
C ALA A 53 -4.23 -28.87 6.83
N PRO A 54 -5.44 -29.34 7.21
CA PRO A 54 -5.55 -30.48 8.11
C PRO A 54 -4.72 -31.63 7.52
N PRO A 55 -3.99 -32.40 8.34
CA PRO A 55 -3.21 -33.53 7.83
C PRO A 55 -4.13 -34.47 7.04
N PRO A 56 -3.63 -35.13 5.97
CA PRO A 56 -4.43 -36.07 5.21
C PRO A 56 -5.00 -37.15 6.14
N PRO A 57 -6.26 -37.60 5.93
CA PRO A 57 -6.85 -38.64 6.76
C PRO A 57 -5.95 -39.90 6.74
N PRO A 58 -5.82 -40.61 7.87
CA PRO A 58 -4.97 -41.80 7.93
C PRO A 58 -5.47 -42.82 6.91
N ASP A 59 -4.53 -43.35 6.12
CA ASP A 59 -4.77 -44.40 5.14
C ASP A 59 -5.65 -45.51 5.74
N GLU A 60 -6.91 -45.60 5.29
CA GLU A 60 -7.79 -46.72 5.56
C GLU A 60 -7.31 -47.91 4.72
N LYS A 61 -6.25 -48.58 5.20
CA LYS A 61 -5.86 -49.92 4.77
C LYS A 61 -6.82 -50.91 5.44
N GLY A 62 -7.90 -51.26 4.73
CA GLY A 62 -8.75 -52.42 4.96
C GLY A 62 -8.63 -53.39 3.79
#